data_AF-A0A930MSE8-F1
#
_entry.id   AF-A0A930MSE8-F1
#
_cell.length_a   1.000
_cell.length_b   1.000
_cell.length_c   1.000
_cell.angle_alpha   90.00
_cell.angle_beta   90.00
_cell.angle_gamma   90.00
#
_symmetry.space_group_name_H-M   'P 1'
#
loop_
_entity.id
_entity.type
_entity.pdbx_description
1 polymer ?
#
loop_
_entity_poly.entity_id
_entity_poly.type
_entity_poly.pdbx_seq_one_letter_code
_entity_poly.pdbx_strand_id
1 'polypeptide(L)'
;VCAERAHKKRPLNYEIGKILAVAYKALHREMDSIDMQGLSYGLYQAPKLALSLTPSNLQEGLGRLTIALGHCPNAPTAESRAYVENGALCFRHDVFLGEELPLTMPAGSARFWSALYTENAFLSDHSRLMEDLRHQESFIGYGHRDFLFDLQKATEVRGTAKIELPPGEEAIIPIAGTAINQPLSVTTESLGTKEAYLGKWAFSFFRFSESATLHASADAPYAVGTPIRLGHSPQRRKLVLNLLIDGLSWAVARSYAATHLPNVMRFFSHGVIFDQHFSTSEYTLPAYPAIETGYYPHHTQIFNEKAGYELPLHMTTISEQMKEQGYYCAAPLASTHGVSHGIMRGFDRLIATGWTLNAVNAVDSAIRHLKAFDEADLFLFLHINDAHPYDALDFKFDTAVETHIPLAERIFN
;
A
#
# COMPACT_ATOMS: atom_id res chain seq x y z
N VAL A 1 30.39 7.32 0.54
CA VAL A 1 30.36 8.51 1.44
C VAL A 1 30.05 9.83 0.73
N CYS A 2 30.95 10.44 -0.06
CA CYS A 2 30.66 11.76 -0.67
C CYS A 2 29.41 11.74 -1.57
N ALA A 3 29.31 10.73 -2.44
CA ALA A 3 28.13 10.53 -3.29
C ALA A 3 26.85 10.28 -2.47
N GLU A 4 26.92 9.55 -1.36
CA GLU A 4 25.76 9.32 -0.47
C GLU A 4 25.29 10.61 0.21
N ARG A 5 26.22 11.46 0.65
CA ARG A 5 25.90 12.79 1.20
C ARG A 5 25.25 13.69 0.14
N ALA A 6 25.70 13.59 -1.11
CA ALA A 6 25.11 14.31 -2.22
C ALA A 6 23.69 13.78 -2.53
N HIS A 7 23.51 12.45 -2.56
CA HIS A 7 22.23 11.79 -2.79
C HIS A 7 21.18 12.20 -1.76
N LYS A 8 21.54 12.27 -0.48
CA LYS A 8 20.64 12.79 0.57
C LYS A 8 20.11 14.20 0.30
N LYS A 9 20.82 15.03 -0.48
CA LYS A 9 20.39 16.38 -0.84
C LYS A 9 19.68 16.43 -2.20
N ARG A 10 19.99 15.50 -3.09
CA ARG A 10 19.56 15.47 -4.49
C ARG A 10 19.34 14.01 -4.94
N PRO A 11 18.29 13.34 -4.42
CA PRO A 11 18.12 11.90 -4.60
C PRO A 11 17.89 11.50 -6.06
N LEU A 12 17.25 12.38 -6.85
CA LEU A 12 16.92 12.14 -8.26
C LEU A 12 18.01 12.60 -9.26
N ASN A 13 19.19 12.98 -8.77
CA ASN A 13 20.25 13.46 -9.64
C ASN A 13 20.97 12.30 -10.34
N TYR A 14 21.00 12.37 -11.67
CA TYR A 14 21.57 11.36 -12.55
C TYR A 14 23.05 11.01 -12.26
N GLU A 15 23.91 12.03 -12.16
CA GLU A 15 25.35 11.80 -11.98
C GLU A 15 25.68 11.20 -10.62
N ILE A 16 24.92 11.59 -9.59
CA ILE A 16 25.03 10.97 -8.27
C ILE A 16 24.61 9.49 -8.34
N GLY A 17 23.49 9.18 -9.00
CA GLY A 17 23.00 7.81 -9.19
C GLY A 17 24.03 6.92 -9.89
N LYS A 18 24.65 7.40 -10.98
CA LYS A 18 25.74 6.68 -11.69
C LYS A 18 26.91 6.34 -10.78
N ILE A 19 27.39 7.31 -10.02
CA ILE A 19 28.53 7.11 -9.12
C ILE A 19 28.18 6.11 -8.03
N LEU A 20 26.99 6.24 -7.43
CA LEU A 20 26.52 5.32 -6.38
C LEU A 20 26.33 3.90 -6.90
N ALA A 21 25.74 3.71 -8.09
CA ALA A 21 25.57 2.41 -8.70
C ALA A 21 26.90 1.65 -8.81
N VAL A 22 27.95 2.30 -9.33
CA VAL A 22 29.29 1.71 -9.46
C VAL A 22 29.94 1.48 -8.10
N ALA A 23 29.86 2.46 -7.20
CA ALA A 23 30.48 2.37 -5.88
C ALA A 23 29.84 1.25 -5.03
N TYR A 24 28.52 1.13 -5.01
CA TYR A 24 27.81 0.06 -4.31
C TYR A 24 28.13 -1.31 -4.88
N LYS A 25 28.23 -1.42 -6.20
CA LYS A 25 28.67 -2.67 -6.85
C LYS A 25 30.09 -3.07 -6.43
N ALA A 26 31.03 -2.12 -6.41
CA ALA A 26 32.40 -2.36 -5.98
C ALA A 26 32.52 -2.72 -4.48
N LEU A 27 31.51 -2.38 -3.67
CA LEU A 27 31.42 -2.68 -2.25
C LEU A 27 30.57 -3.92 -1.93
N HIS A 28 30.17 -4.71 -2.93
CA HIS A 28 29.29 -5.88 -2.76
C HIS A 28 27.96 -5.53 -2.08
N ARG A 29 27.39 -4.37 -2.46
CA ARG A 29 26.05 -3.89 -2.10
C ARG A 29 25.16 -3.96 -3.34
N GLU A 30 24.93 -5.16 -3.85
CA GLU A 30 24.25 -5.38 -5.14
C GLU A 30 22.86 -4.77 -5.16
N MET A 31 22.08 -4.94 -4.09
CA MET A 31 20.71 -4.43 -4.03
C MET A 31 20.68 -2.89 -4.09
N ASP A 32 21.55 -2.21 -3.34
CA ASP A 32 21.63 -0.74 -3.38
C ASP A 32 22.14 -0.24 -4.74
N SER A 33 23.03 -0.99 -5.40
CA SER A 33 23.46 -0.69 -6.76
C SER A 33 22.27 -0.78 -7.73
N ILE A 34 21.42 -1.78 -7.57
CA ILE A 34 20.23 -1.98 -8.43
C ILE A 34 19.26 -0.83 -8.27
N ASP A 35 18.98 -0.36 -7.05
CA ASP A 35 18.09 0.79 -6.85
C ASP A 35 18.58 2.02 -7.63
N MET A 36 19.88 2.31 -7.53
CA MET A 36 20.48 3.46 -8.21
C MET A 36 20.49 3.29 -9.73
N GLN A 37 20.71 2.07 -10.22
CA GLN A 37 20.63 1.76 -11.65
C GLN A 37 19.20 1.89 -12.17
N GLY A 38 18.22 1.32 -11.46
CA GLY A 38 16.80 1.38 -11.80
C GLY A 38 16.29 2.82 -11.83
N LEU A 39 16.58 3.61 -10.79
CA LEU A 39 16.18 5.02 -10.72
C LEU A 39 16.77 5.83 -11.88
N SER A 40 18.05 5.62 -12.19
CA SER A 40 18.73 6.32 -13.29
C SER A 40 18.17 5.88 -14.65
N TYR A 41 18.01 4.57 -14.87
CA TYR A 41 17.52 4.04 -16.13
C TYR A 41 16.05 4.38 -16.38
N GLY A 42 15.19 4.34 -15.37
CA GLY A 42 13.78 4.71 -15.49
C GLY A 42 13.59 6.16 -15.92
N LEU A 43 14.33 7.08 -15.28
CA LEU A 43 14.22 8.51 -15.58
C LEU A 43 14.93 8.95 -16.87
N TYR A 44 16.07 8.33 -17.19
CA TYR A 44 16.98 8.83 -18.25
C TYR A 44 17.26 7.83 -19.37
N GLN A 45 16.74 6.60 -19.28
CA GLN A 45 17.02 5.49 -20.20
C GLN A 45 18.52 5.18 -20.37
N ALA A 46 19.31 5.57 -19.36
CA ALA A 46 20.75 5.42 -19.31
C ALA A 46 21.21 5.45 -17.84
N PRO A 47 22.43 4.98 -17.51
CA PRO A 47 23.25 4.08 -18.33
C PRO A 47 22.56 2.71 -18.48
N LYS A 48 23.02 1.88 -19.43
CA LYS A 48 22.52 0.51 -19.55
C LYS A 48 22.66 -0.25 -18.22
N LEU A 49 21.63 -1.01 -17.88
CA LEU A 49 21.62 -1.84 -16.68
C LEU A 49 22.74 -2.89 -16.72
N ALA A 50 23.47 -3.01 -15.63
CA ALA A 50 24.57 -3.95 -15.43
C ALA A 50 24.35 -4.71 -14.11
N LEU A 51 23.29 -5.52 -14.10
CA LEU A 51 22.86 -6.29 -12.93
C LEU A 51 23.84 -7.45 -12.65
N SER A 52 24.08 -7.74 -11.38
CA SER A 52 24.87 -8.89 -10.94
C SER A 52 24.05 -9.67 -9.93
N LEU A 53 23.16 -10.52 -10.46
CA LEU A 53 22.20 -11.29 -9.69
C LEU A 53 22.61 -12.76 -9.61
N THR A 54 22.49 -13.34 -8.43
CA THR A 54 22.65 -14.76 -8.14
C THR A 54 21.26 -15.41 -8.05
N PRO A 55 21.14 -16.74 -8.15
CA PRO A 55 19.86 -17.42 -7.94
C PRO A 55 19.17 -17.05 -6.62
N SER A 56 19.95 -16.80 -5.56
CA SER A 56 19.44 -16.46 -4.23
C SER A 56 18.88 -15.05 -4.10
N ASN A 57 19.32 -14.09 -4.93
CA ASN A 57 18.86 -12.70 -4.86
C ASN A 57 18.12 -12.24 -6.13
N LEU A 58 17.89 -13.15 -7.08
CA LEU A 58 17.30 -12.84 -8.38
C LEU A 58 15.92 -12.18 -8.24
N GLN A 59 15.02 -12.78 -7.45
CA GLN A 59 13.66 -12.26 -7.30
C GLN A 59 13.64 -10.92 -6.57
N GLU A 60 14.38 -10.80 -5.46
CA GLU A 60 14.53 -9.52 -4.74
C GLU A 60 15.08 -8.42 -5.65
N GLY A 61 16.17 -8.71 -6.38
CA GLY A 61 16.80 -7.74 -7.27
C GLY A 61 15.90 -7.29 -8.43
N LEU A 62 15.15 -8.21 -9.05
CA LEU A 62 14.18 -7.86 -10.09
C LEU A 62 12.99 -7.06 -9.53
N GLY A 63 12.54 -7.40 -8.32
CA GLY A 63 11.51 -6.67 -7.61
C GLY A 63 11.94 -5.22 -7.32
N ARG A 64 13.11 -5.03 -6.70
CA ARG A 64 13.66 -3.69 -6.42
C ARG A 64 13.89 -2.89 -7.69
N LEU A 65 14.43 -3.53 -8.74
CA LEU A 65 14.58 -2.90 -10.05
C LEU A 65 13.24 -2.40 -10.58
N THR A 66 12.19 -3.22 -10.52
CA THR A 66 10.84 -2.88 -10.98
C THR A 66 10.31 -1.62 -10.29
N ILE A 67 10.42 -1.54 -8.97
CA ILE A 67 9.99 -0.35 -8.21
C ILE A 67 10.84 0.85 -8.58
N ALA A 68 12.17 0.70 -8.60
CA ALA A 68 13.12 1.79 -8.87
C ALA A 68 12.97 2.39 -10.27
N LEU A 69 12.53 1.60 -11.27
CA LEU A 69 12.26 2.08 -12.62
C LEU A 69 11.12 3.11 -12.69
N GLY A 70 10.25 3.19 -11.68
CA GLY A 70 9.19 4.20 -11.61
C GLY A 70 7.93 3.90 -12.42
N HIS A 71 7.81 2.70 -13.00
CA HIS A 71 6.63 2.24 -13.75
C HIS A 71 5.61 1.49 -12.87
N CYS A 72 5.52 1.89 -11.59
CA CYS A 72 4.65 1.30 -10.58
C CYS A 72 3.93 2.37 -9.72
N PRO A 73 3.30 3.41 -10.32
CA PRO A 73 2.61 4.44 -9.53
C PRO A 73 1.43 3.86 -8.73
N ASN A 74 0.88 2.74 -9.19
CA ASN A 74 -0.29 2.05 -8.65
C ASN A 74 0.02 0.72 -7.94
N ALA A 75 1.22 0.57 -7.36
CA ALA A 75 1.66 -0.68 -6.72
C ALA A 75 0.55 -1.29 -5.81
N PRO A 76 0.18 -2.58 -6.00
CA PRO A 76 1.04 -3.65 -6.49
C PRO A 76 1.05 -3.86 -8.01
N THR A 77 0.35 -3.05 -8.81
CA THR A 77 0.44 -3.16 -10.28
C THR A 77 1.74 -2.55 -10.79
N ALA A 78 2.30 -3.16 -11.83
CA ALA A 78 3.52 -2.73 -12.50
C ALA A 78 3.33 -2.76 -14.02
N GLU A 79 3.51 -1.62 -14.67
CA GLU A 79 3.46 -1.54 -16.14
C GLU A 79 4.67 -2.24 -16.77
N SER A 80 5.81 -2.20 -16.08
CA SER A 80 7.09 -2.72 -16.57
C SER A 80 7.79 -3.54 -15.49
N ARG A 81 7.21 -4.68 -15.12
CA ARG A 81 7.83 -5.61 -14.18
C ARG A 81 8.99 -6.34 -14.80
N ALA A 82 10.15 -6.23 -14.17
CA ALA A 82 11.37 -6.91 -14.57
C ALA A 82 11.25 -8.42 -14.32
N TYR A 83 11.62 -9.23 -15.31
CA TYR A 83 11.73 -10.67 -15.18
C TYR A 83 12.91 -11.20 -16.01
N VAL A 84 13.29 -12.46 -15.81
CA VAL A 84 14.31 -13.11 -16.63
C VAL A 84 13.69 -14.24 -17.45
N GLU A 85 13.98 -14.24 -18.74
CA GLU A 85 13.57 -15.28 -19.69
C GLU A 85 14.77 -15.65 -20.56
N ASN A 86 15.09 -16.94 -20.61
CA ASN A 86 16.23 -17.46 -21.37
C ASN A 86 17.57 -16.74 -21.06
N GLY A 87 17.76 -16.31 -19.80
CA GLY A 87 18.95 -15.60 -19.35
C GLY A 87 19.01 -14.12 -19.72
N ALA A 88 17.99 -13.58 -20.38
CA ALA A 88 17.87 -12.15 -20.69
C ALA A 88 16.93 -11.44 -19.72
N LEU A 89 17.25 -10.18 -19.39
CA LEU A 89 16.35 -9.29 -18.66
C LEU A 89 15.25 -8.80 -19.60
N CYS A 90 14.00 -9.04 -19.23
CA CYS A 90 12.80 -8.66 -19.95
C CYS A 90 11.85 -7.87 -19.05
N PHE A 91 10.84 -7.24 -19.65
CA PHE A 91 9.82 -6.46 -18.94
C PHE A 91 8.43 -6.82 -19.43
N ARG A 92 7.46 -6.86 -18.51
CA ARG A 92 6.05 -7.14 -18.84
C ARG A 92 5.09 -6.42 -17.89
N HIS A 93 3.86 -6.27 -18.33
CA HIS A 93 2.72 -5.99 -17.45
C HIS A 93 2.60 -7.09 -16.38
N ASP A 94 2.46 -6.71 -15.12
CA ASP A 94 2.29 -7.68 -14.03
C ASP A 94 1.73 -7.03 -12.77
N VAL A 95 1.34 -7.86 -11.81
CA VAL A 95 0.98 -7.45 -10.45
C VAL A 95 1.90 -8.19 -9.48
N PHE A 96 2.47 -7.53 -8.49
CA PHE A 96 3.07 -8.23 -7.35
C PHE A 96 1.96 -8.90 -6.56
N LEU A 97 1.89 -10.22 -6.57
CA LEU A 97 0.75 -10.92 -6.00
C LEU A 97 1.13 -12.31 -5.50
N GLY A 98 0.74 -12.59 -4.26
CA GLY A 98 1.17 -13.81 -3.59
C GLY A 98 2.60 -13.73 -3.05
N GLU A 99 3.11 -12.52 -2.88
CA GLU A 99 4.50 -12.24 -2.57
C GLU A 99 4.65 -10.91 -1.82
N GLU A 100 5.81 -10.71 -1.21
CA GLU A 100 6.18 -9.45 -0.56
C GLU A 100 6.49 -8.37 -1.61
N LEU A 101 5.95 -7.16 -1.39
CA LEU A 101 6.37 -5.98 -2.12
C LEU A 101 7.80 -5.60 -1.70
N PRO A 102 8.74 -5.43 -2.65
CA PRO A 102 10.16 -5.23 -2.39
C PRO A 102 10.47 -3.78 -1.97
N LEU A 103 9.71 -3.28 -0.99
CA LEU A 103 9.83 -1.94 -0.44
C LEU A 103 10.85 -1.88 0.69
N THR A 104 11.40 -0.69 0.89
CA THR A 104 12.29 -0.37 2.00
C THR A 104 11.46 -0.16 3.27
N MET A 105 11.62 -1.06 4.25
CA MET A 105 10.87 -1.03 5.50
C MET A 105 11.76 -0.66 6.70
N PRO A 106 11.20 -0.08 7.78
CA PRO A 106 11.91 0.08 9.05
C PRO A 106 12.40 -1.26 9.59
N ALA A 107 13.51 -1.24 10.33
CA ALA A 107 14.05 -2.42 10.96
C ALA A 107 12.99 -3.08 11.87
N GLY A 108 12.78 -4.40 11.70
CA GLY A 108 11.79 -5.16 12.45
C GLY A 108 10.35 -5.06 11.94
N SER A 109 10.06 -4.24 10.92
CA SER A 109 8.76 -4.24 10.26
C SER A 109 8.75 -5.24 9.10
N ALA A 110 7.75 -6.11 9.06
CA ALA A 110 7.46 -6.91 7.86
C ALA A 110 7.09 -6.00 6.68
N ARG A 111 7.33 -6.51 5.47
CA ARG A 111 6.88 -5.91 4.20
C ARG A 111 5.39 -6.18 3.99
N PHE A 112 4.78 -5.38 3.11
CA PHE A 112 3.45 -5.69 2.62
C PHE A 112 3.50 -6.93 1.74
N TRP A 113 2.77 -7.96 2.11
CA TRP A 113 2.45 -9.08 1.25
C TRP A 113 1.17 -8.75 0.49
N SER A 114 1.23 -8.88 -0.83
CA SER A 114 0.18 -8.43 -1.72
C SER A 114 -0.85 -9.53 -1.98
N ALA A 115 -2.10 -9.25 -1.62
CA ALA A 115 -3.25 -10.13 -1.81
C ALA A 115 -4.41 -9.38 -2.50
N LEU A 116 -5.48 -10.12 -2.78
CA LEU A 116 -6.73 -9.61 -3.34
C LEU A 116 -7.75 -9.47 -2.22
N TYR A 117 -8.42 -8.32 -2.14
CA TYR A 117 -9.47 -8.11 -1.16
C TYR A 117 -10.63 -9.06 -1.44
N THR A 118 -11.02 -9.83 -0.42
CA THR A 118 -12.09 -10.83 -0.49
C THR A 118 -12.94 -10.70 0.76
N GLU A 119 -14.20 -10.34 0.59
CA GLU A 119 -15.13 -10.08 1.68
C GLU A 119 -16.50 -10.65 1.33
N ASN A 120 -17.05 -11.52 2.19
CA ASN A 120 -18.30 -12.25 1.94
C ASN A 120 -18.38 -12.90 0.54
N ALA A 121 -17.26 -13.45 0.06
CA ALA A 121 -17.12 -14.03 -1.27
C ALA A 121 -16.35 -15.35 -1.24
N PHE A 122 -16.30 -16.06 -2.37
CA PHE A 122 -15.49 -17.28 -2.48
C PHE A 122 -13.99 -16.95 -2.37
N LEU A 123 -13.29 -17.72 -1.54
CA LEU A 123 -11.90 -17.46 -1.12
C LEU A 123 -10.87 -17.32 -2.25
N SER A 124 -11.17 -17.76 -3.48
CA SER A 124 -10.18 -17.79 -4.57
C SER A 124 -10.74 -17.43 -5.94
N ASP A 125 -11.92 -16.83 -6.00
CA ASP A 125 -12.50 -16.42 -7.29
C ASP A 125 -11.71 -15.26 -7.91
N HIS A 126 -11.39 -14.26 -7.09
CA HIS A 126 -10.54 -13.15 -7.51
C HIS A 126 -9.14 -13.62 -7.95
N SER A 127 -8.56 -14.65 -7.32
CA SER A 127 -7.25 -15.17 -7.74
C SER A 127 -7.29 -15.83 -9.10
N ARG A 128 -8.37 -16.54 -9.43
CA ARG A 128 -8.52 -17.17 -10.76
C ARG A 128 -8.62 -16.10 -11.84
N LEU A 129 -9.41 -15.06 -11.60
CA LEU A 129 -9.48 -13.91 -12.50
C LEU A 129 -8.09 -13.27 -12.70
N MET A 130 -7.34 -13.11 -11.60
CA MET A 130 -6.05 -12.43 -11.65
C MET A 130 -4.95 -13.25 -12.34
N GLU A 131 -5.02 -14.57 -12.33
CA GLU A 131 -4.10 -15.42 -13.10
C GLU A 131 -4.18 -15.13 -14.61
N ASP A 132 -5.38 -14.91 -15.12
CA ASP A 132 -5.61 -14.61 -16.54
C ASP A 132 -5.28 -13.14 -16.88
N LEU A 133 -5.55 -12.22 -15.96
CA LEU A 133 -5.54 -10.78 -16.24
C LEU A 133 -4.24 -10.07 -15.86
N ARG A 134 -3.44 -10.55 -14.92
CA ARG A 134 -2.29 -9.79 -14.37
C ARG A 134 -1.26 -9.35 -15.41
N HIS A 135 -1.15 -10.05 -16.54
CA HIS A 135 -0.23 -9.70 -17.64
C HIS A 135 -0.89 -8.92 -18.79
N GLN A 136 -2.18 -8.64 -18.69
CA GLN A 136 -2.92 -7.94 -19.73
C GLN A 136 -2.84 -6.44 -19.52
N GLU A 137 -2.56 -5.71 -20.61
CA GLU A 137 -2.66 -4.24 -20.64
C GLU A 137 -4.06 -3.77 -20.23
N SER A 138 -5.11 -4.52 -20.61
CA SER A 138 -6.48 -4.22 -20.25
C SER A 138 -6.69 -4.14 -18.73
N PHE A 139 -5.97 -4.95 -17.95
CA PHE A 139 -6.04 -4.89 -16.50
C PHE A 139 -5.10 -3.83 -15.93
N ILE A 140 -3.83 -3.83 -16.34
CA ILE A 140 -2.83 -2.91 -15.78
C ILE A 140 -3.09 -1.44 -16.13
N GLY A 141 -3.66 -1.14 -17.30
CA GLY A 141 -4.01 0.22 -17.70
C GLY A 141 -5.40 0.70 -17.25
N TYR A 142 -6.34 -0.23 -17.03
CA TYR A 142 -7.76 0.12 -16.83
C TYR A 142 -8.45 -0.68 -15.73
N GLY A 143 -8.39 -2.01 -15.77
CA GLY A 143 -9.13 -2.88 -14.83
C GLY A 143 -8.73 -2.70 -13.36
N HIS A 144 -7.48 -2.31 -13.07
CA HIS A 144 -7.00 -2.08 -11.71
C HIS A 144 -7.69 -0.91 -10.98
N ARG A 145 -8.36 -0.01 -11.72
CA ARG A 145 -9.02 1.20 -11.17
C ARG A 145 -10.14 0.88 -10.21
N ASP A 146 -10.86 -0.22 -10.46
CA ASP A 146 -11.99 -0.70 -9.66
C ASP A 146 -11.66 -1.98 -8.88
N PHE A 147 -10.43 -2.48 -9.01
CA PHE A 147 -10.00 -3.71 -8.36
C PHE A 147 -9.35 -3.40 -7.01
N LEU A 148 -9.76 -4.14 -5.97
CA LEU A 148 -9.26 -3.95 -4.60
C LEU A 148 -8.19 -4.98 -4.25
N PHE A 149 -7.04 -4.49 -3.83
CA PHE A 149 -5.97 -5.26 -3.22
C PHE A 149 -6.09 -5.21 -1.68
N ASP A 150 -5.60 -6.26 -1.02
CA ASP A 150 -5.43 -6.30 0.44
C ASP A 150 -3.95 -6.51 0.74
N LEU A 151 -3.25 -5.42 1.03
CA LEU A 151 -1.83 -5.43 1.37
C LEU A 151 -1.69 -5.55 2.88
N GLN A 152 -1.07 -6.62 3.37
CA GLN A 152 -0.89 -6.82 4.80
C GLN A 152 0.58 -7.00 5.15
N LYS A 153 1.01 -6.44 6.29
CA LYS A 153 2.34 -6.73 6.83
C LYS A 153 2.43 -8.20 7.21
N ALA A 154 3.08 -9.01 6.39
CA ALA A 154 3.13 -10.45 6.54
C ALA A 154 4.46 -11.01 6.01
N THR A 155 4.76 -12.24 6.40
CA THR A 155 5.96 -12.97 5.97
C THR A 155 5.56 -14.29 5.32
N GLU A 156 6.22 -14.64 4.22
CA GLU A 156 6.06 -15.97 3.61
C GLU A 156 6.64 -17.06 4.51
N VAL A 157 5.87 -18.12 4.71
CA VAL A 157 6.28 -19.34 5.41
C VAL A 157 6.14 -20.54 4.50
N ARG A 158 7.12 -21.45 4.58
CA ARG A 158 7.10 -22.79 3.98
C ARG A 158 7.23 -23.82 5.09
N GLY A 159 6.27 -24.73 5.20
CA GLY A 159 6.23 -25.68 6.31
C GLY A 159 5.57 -25.08 7.56
N THR A 160 6.30 -25.07 8.67
CA THR A 160 5.76 -24.75 9.99
C THR A 160 6.03 -23.31 10.41
N ALA A 161 5.01 -22.63 10.92
CA ALA A 161 5.13 -21.37 11.67
C ALA A 161 4.72 -21.58 13.13
N LYS A 162 5.36 -20.87 14.06
CA LYS A 162 4.93 -20.80 15.45
C LYS A 162 4.33 -19.42 15.73
N ILE A 163 3.15 -19.44 16.33
CA ILE A 163 2.50 -18.27 16.89
C ILE A 163 2.73 -18.31 18.39
N GLU A 164 3.49 -17.35 18.90
CA GLU A 164 3.79 -17.22 20.32
C GLU A 164 2.91 -16.12 20.93
N LEU A 165 2.03 -16.51 21.84
CA LEU A 165 1.18 -15.60 22.61
C LEU A 165 1.52 -15.69 24.10
N PRO A 166 1.76 -14.55 24.78
CA PRO A 166 1.90 -14.52 26.23
C PRO A 166 0.62 -15.04 26.93
N PRO A 167 0.75 -15.63 28.13
CA PRO A 167 -0.42 -16.10 28.88
C PRO A 167 -1.46 -15.01 29.10
N GLY A 168 -2.70 -15.27 28.68
CA GLY A 168 -3.83 -14.34 28.81
C GLY A 168 -3.89 -13.25 27.74
N GLU A 169 -2.98 -13.22 26.77
CA GLU A 169 -3.08 -12.37 25.59
C GLU A 169 -3.82 -13.08 24.45
N GLU A 170 -4.67 -12.33 23.76
CA GLU A 170 -5.31 -12.77 22.52
C GLU A 170 -4.80 -11.93 21.34
N ALA A 171 -4.69 -12.56 20.17
CA ALA A 171 -4.33 -11.87 18.95
C ALA A 171 -5.12 -12.39 17.76
N ILE A 172 -5.36 -11.50 16.80
CA ILE A 172 -5.88 -11.87 15.48
C ILE A 172 -4.71 -11.92 14.50
N ILE A 173 -4.60 -12.99 13.74
CA ILE A 173 -3.52 -13.20 12.76
C ILE A 173 -4.15 -13.36 11.37
N PRO A 174 -3.82 -12.46 10.43
CA PRO A 174 -4.19 -12.63 9.03
C PRO A 174 -3.33 -13.71 8.39
N ILE A 175 -3.94 -14.66 7.67
CA ILE A 175 -3.24 -15.74 6.98
C ILE A 175 -3.80 -15.89 5.56
N ALA A 176 -2.94 -15.97 4.56
CA ALA A 176 -3.31 -16.19 3.16
C ALA A 176 -2.52 -17.35 2.55
N GLY A 177 -3.14 -18.13 1.67
CA GLY A 177 -2.48 -19.20 0.93
C GLY A 177 -1.95 -18.73 -0.43
N THR A 178 -1.18 -19.58 -1.10
CA THR A 178 -0.75 -19.39 -2.50
C THR A 178 -1.39 -20.39 -3.46
N ALA A 179 -2.16 -21.35 -2.95
CA ALA A 179 -2.91 -22.33 -3.73
C ALA A 179 -4.42 -22.27 -3.46
N ILE A 180 -5.21 -22.73 -4.42
CA ILE A 180 -6.67 -22.81 -4.30
C ILE A 180 -7.02 -23.83 -3.21
N ASN A 181 -7.91 -23.46 -2.27
CA ASN A 181 -8.35 -24.33 -1.17
C ASN A 181 -7.17 -24.96 -0.41
N GLN A 182 -6.14 -24.16 -0.12
CA GLN A 182 -4.91 -24.65 0.46
C GLN A 182 -5.14 -25.13 1.91
N PRO A 183 -4.86 -26.41 2.23
CA PRO A 183 -4.97 -26.91 3.60
C PRO A 183 -3.97 -26.22 4.53
N LEU A 184 -4.40 -25.97 5.76
CA LEU A 184 -3.58 -25.46 6.85
C LEU A 184 -3.91 -26.24 8.13
N SER A 185 -2.94 -26.97 8.65
CA SER A 185 -3.04 -27.57 9.98
C SER A 185 -2.77 -26.50 11.03
N VAL A 186 -3.66 -26.40 12.02
CA VAL A 186 -3.56 -25.49 13.16
C VAL A 186 -3.59 -26.34 14.43
N THR A 187 -2.50 -26.31 15.19
CA THR A 187 -2.34 -27.06 16.43
C THR A 187 -2.25 -26.10 17.61
N THR A 188 -3.12 -26.27 18.61
CA THR A 188 -3.08 -25.58 19.91
C THR A 188 -3.08 -26.62 21.04
N GLU A 189 -2.80 -26.21 22.27
CA GLU A 189 -2.85 -27.12 23.42
C GLU A 189 -4.28 -27.60 23.65
N SER A 190 -5.27 -26.70 23.58
CA SER A 190 -6.66 -27.04 23.90
C SER A 190 -7.41 -27.77 22.77
N LEU A 191 -7.19 -27.42 21.50
CA LEU A 191 -7.93 -28.00 20.37
C LEU A 191 -7.24 -29.21 19.72
N GLY A 192 -5.98 -29.45 20.06
CA GLY A 192 -5.11 -30.32 19.27
C GLY A 192 -4.98 -29.80 17.83
N THR A 193 -4.72 -30.70 16.88
CA THR A 193 -4.61 -30.34 15.46
C THR A 193 -5.99 -30.31 14.78
N LYS A 194 -6.30 -29.20 14.12
CA LYS A 194 -7.47 -29.00 13.26
C LYS A 194 -7.04 -28.53 11.88
N GLU A 195 -7.84 -28.85 10.87
CA GLU A 195 -7.61 -28.39 9.49
C GLU A 195 -8.47 -27.15 9.19
N ALA A 196 -7.85 -26.16 8.58
CA ALA A 196 -8.49 -25.01 7.96
C ALA A 196 -8.13 -24.96 6.46
N TYR A 197 -8.81 -24.10 5.72
CA TYR A 197 -8.54 -23.89 4.30
C TYR A 197 -8.31 -22.41 4.02
N LEU A 198 -7.22 -22.12 3.31
CA LEU A 198 -6.85 -20.78 2.90
C LEU A 198 -7.25 -20.53 1.44
N GLY A 199 -7.63 -19.29 1.15
CA GLY A 199 -7.76 -18.80 -0.22
C GLY A 199 -6.41 -18.50 -0.84
N LYS A 200 -6.28 -18.75 -2.14
CA LYS A 200 -5.14 -18.26 -2.92
C LYS A 200 -5.16 -16.74 -2.96
N TRP A 201 -4.13 -16.12 -2.41
CA TRP A 201 -3.95 -14.66 -2.38
C TRP A 201 -5.14 -13.93 -1.76
N ALA A 202 -5.75 -14.49 -0.73
CA ALA A 202 -6.84 -13.88 0.03
C ALA A 202 -6.62 -14.13 1.52
N PHE A 203 -6.56 -13.05 2.30
CA PHE A 203 -6.37 -13.15 3.74
C PHE A 203 -7.65 -13.58 4.45
N SER A 204 -7.51 -14.54 5.36
CA SER A 204 -8.50 -14.88 6.39
C SER A 204 -7.94 -14.54 7.77
N PHE A 205 -8.81 -14.17 8.71
CA PHE A 205 -8.39 -13.75 10.05
C PHE A 205 -8.64 -14.86 11.07
N PHE A 206 -7.58 -15.27 11.78
CA PHE A 206 -7.63 -16.32 12.79
C PHE A 206 -7.40 -15.70 14.16
N ARG A 207 -8.38 -15.82 15.06
CA ARG A 207 -8.24 -15.38 16.45
C ARG A 207 -7.63 -16.51 17.28
N PHE A 208 -6.58 -16.20 18.02
CA PHE A 208 -5.89 -17.12 18.91
C PHE A 208 -5.91 -16.56 20.34
N SER A 209 -6.25 -17.41 21.30
CA SER A 209 -6.21 -17.13 22.75
C SER A 209 -5.06 -17.86 23.47
N GLU A 210 -4.25 -18.59 22.70
CA GLU A 210 -3.08 -19.34 23.16
C GLU A 210 -2.10 -19.52 22.01
N SER A 211 -0.87 -19.94 22.32
CA SER A 211 0.14 -20.20 21.29
C SER A 211 -0.30 -21.33 20.36
N ALA A 212 0.04 -21.20 19.07
CA ALA A 212 -0.36 -22.14 18.04
C ALA A 212 0.80 -22.53 17.13
N THR A 213 0.75 -23.74 16.59
CA THR A 213 1.63 -24.18 15.51
C THR A 213 0.81 -24.29 14.22
N LEU A 214 1.23 -23.56 13.21
CA LEU A 214 0.66 -23.61 11.87
C LEU A 214 1.54 -24.51 11.00
N HIS A 215 0.93 -25.31 10.13
CA HIS A 215 1.68 -26.14 9.18
C HIS A 215 0.93 -26.27 7.85
N ALA A 216 1.67 -26.07 6.76
CA ALA A 216 1.27 -26.44 5.41
C ALA A 216 2.44 -27.11 4.70
N SER A 217 2.21 -27.76 3.56
CA SER A 217 3.29 -28.35 2.75
C SER A 217 4.33 -27.29 2.37
N ALA A 218 5.62 -27.65 2.36
CA ALA A 218 6.70 -26.73 1.96
C ALA A 218 6.58 -26.25 0.49
N ASP A 219 5.88 -27.04 -0.34
CA ASP A 219 5.60 -26.72 -1.75
C ASP A 219 4.39 -25.77 -1.92
N ALA A 220 3.63 -25.54 -0.84
CA ALA A 220 2.48 -24.63 -0.80
C ALA A 220 2.72 -23.55 0.26
N PRO A 221 3.54 -22.51 -0.04
CA PRO A 221 3.79 -21.43 0.89
C PRO A 221 2.50 -20.71 1.31
N TYR A 222 2.57 -19.99 2.42
CA TYR A 222 1.48 -19.16 2.93
C TYR A 222 2.04 -17.92 3.60
N ALA A 223 1.28 -16.84 3.60
CA ALA A 223 1.61 -15.62 4.31
C ALA A 223 1.05 -15.67 5.73
N VAL A 224 1.89 -15.34 6.71
CA VAL A 224 1.49 -15.12 8.11
C VAL A 224 1.66 -13.65 8.43
N GLY A 225 0.55 -12.99 8.72
CA GLY A 225 0.48 -11.58 9.05
C GLY A 225 1.05 -11.25 10.43
N THR A 226 1.42 -9.98 10.59
CA THR A 226 1.82 -9.43 11.89
C THR A 226 0.63 -9.55 12.86
N PRO A 227 0.82 -10.06 14.09
CA PRO A 227 -0.26 -10.20 15.05
C PRO A 227 -0.93 -8.87 15.39
N ILE A 228 -2.26 -8.83 15.27
CA ILE A 228 -3.09 -7.71 15.72
C ILE A 228 -3.38 -7.95 17.20
N ARG A 229 -2.70 -7.17 18.06
CA ARG A 229 -2.87 -7.26 19.51
C ARG A 229 -4.22 -6.67 19.92
N LEU A 230 -4.92 -7.39 20.78
CA LEU A 230 -6.20 -6.98 21.32
C LEU A 230 -6.04 -6.31 22.68
N GLY A 231 -7.00 -5.47 23.04
CA GLY A 231 -7.04 -4.74 24.30
C GLY A 231 -6.81 -3.23 24.11
N HIS A 232 -7.53 -2.46 24.92
CA HIS A 232 -7.41 -1.00 24.95
C HIS A 232 -6.43 -0.54 26.04
N SER A 233 -5.61 0.44 25.70
CA SER A 233 -4.83 1.19 26.69
C SER A 233 -5.64 2.38 27.22
N PRO A 234 -5.69 2.62 28.55
CA PRO A 234 -6.29 3.82 29.09
C PRO A 234 -5.51 5.11 28.73
N GLN A 235 -4.28 4.99 28.20
CA GLN A 235 -3.49 6.10 27.70
C GLN A 235 -3.78 6.46 26.24
N ARG A 236 -4.54 5.63 25.51
CA ARG A 236 -4.87 5.83 24.09
C ARG A 236 -6.35 6.19 23.89
N ARG A 237 -6.63 6.82 22.76
CA ARG A 237 -8.00 6.90 22.24
C ARG A 237 -8.26 5.61 21.49
N LYS A 238 -9.46 5.06 21.62
CA LYS A 238 -9.83 3.83 20.91
C LYS A 238 -9.78 3.98 19.38
N LEU A 239 -10.02 5.19 18.88
CA LEU A 239 -10.03 5.50 17.47
C LEU A 239 -9.40 6.87 17.23
N VAL A 240 -8.45 6.89 16.30
CA VAL A 240 -7.99 8.08 15.59
C VAL A 240 -8.32 7.86 14.12
N LEU A 241 -9.17 8.72 13.55
CA LEU A 241 -9.66 8.59 12.18
C LEU A 241 -9.20 9.80 11.37
N ASN A 242 -8.42 9.54 10.32
CA ASN A 242 -8.00 10.53 9.34
C ASN A 242 -8.82 10.36 8.05
N LEU A 243 -9.43 11.45 7.60
CA LEU A 243 -10.19 11.50 6.35
C LEU A 243 -9.47 12.42 5.37
N LEU A 244 -8.95 11.86 4.28
CA LEU A 244 -8.42 12.60 3.14
C LEU A 244 -9.47 12.64 2.03
N ILE A 245 -9.97 13.85 1.74
CA ILE A 245 -10.95 14.08 0.68
C ILE A 245 -10.20 14.70 -0.49
N ASP A 246 -9.86 13.87 -1.48
CA ASP A 246 -9.06 14.27 -2.62
C ASP A 246 -9.77 15.32 -3.48
N GLY A 247 -9.02 16.36 -3.86
CA GLY A 247 -9.52 17.48 -4.64
C GLY A 247 -10.54 18.42 -3.96
N LEU A 248 -10.91 18.21 -2.69
CA LEU A 248 -11.87 19.09 -2.01
C LEU A 248 -11.27 20.48 -1.73
N SER A 249 -11.75 21.49 -2.45
CA SER A 249 -11.40 22.90 -2.20
C SER A 249 -12.28 23.52 -1.11
N TRP A 250 -11.74 23.72 0.10
CA TRP A 250 -12.46 24.41 1.18
C TRP A 250 -12.84 25.84 0.81
N ALA A 251 -11.99 26.56 0.06
CA ALA A 251 -12.26 27.92 -0.38
C ALA A 251 -13.59 28.03 -1.17
N VAL A 252 -13.93 26.98 -1.95
CA VAL A 252 -15.20 26.89 -2.68
C VAL A 252 -16.29 26.33 -1.78
N ALA A 253 -16.05 25.17 -1.15
CA ALA A 253 -17.04 24.43 -0.39
C ALA A 253 -17.58 25.19 0.83
N ARG A 254 -16.79 26.07 1.46
CA ARG A 254 -17.15 26.80 2.69
C ARG A 254 -18.47 27.56 2.56
N SER A 255 -18.70 28.22 1.43
CA SER A 255 -19.93 29.00 1.21
C SER A 255 -21.20 28.13 1.11
N TYR A 256 -21.03 26.84 0.81
CA TYR A 256 -22.11 25.86 0.67
C TYR A 256 -22.19 24.88 1.85
N ALA A 257 -21.25 24.93 2.80
CA ALA A 257 -21.08 23.90 3.82
C ALA A 257 -22.32 23.70 4.70
N ALA A 258 -23.04 24.78 5.03
CA ALA A 258 -24.26 24.70 5.84
C ALA A 258 -25.39 23.89 5.18
N THR A 259 -25.46 23.86 3.85
CA THR A 259 -26.52 23.18 3.09
C THR A 259 -26.07 21.87 2.45
N HIS A 260 -24.81 21.80 1.99
CA HIS A 260 -24.29 20.67 1.23
C HIS A 260 -23.36 19.75 2.04
N LEU A 261 -22.87 20.20 3.20
CA LEU A 261 -22.07 19.39 4.13
C LEU A 261 -22.69 19.32 5.54
N PRO A 262 -24.01 19.07 5.69
CA PRO A 262 -24.69 19.21 6.97
C PRO A 262 -24.16 18.26 8.04
N ASN A 263 -23.74 17.05 7.67
CA ASN A 263 -23.15 16.08 8.60
C ASN A 263 -21.78 16.53 9.10
N VAL A 264 -20.96 17.13 8.23
CA VAL A 264 -19.65 17.70 8.58
C VAL A 264 -19.85 18.86 9.55
N MET A 265 -20.75 19.80 9.22
CA MET A 265 -21.04 20.93 10.08
C MET A 265 -21.60 20.50 11.45
N ARG A 266 -22.46 19.48 11.48
CA ARG A 266 -22.95 18.91 12.74
C ARG A 266 -21.83 18.28 13.56
N PHE A 267 -20.93 17.52 12.94
CA PHE A 267 -19.80 16.91 13.63
C PHE A 267 -18.90 17.99 14.25
N PHE A 268 -18.51 19.00 13.46
CA PHE A 268 -17.64 20.09 13.92
C PHE A 268 -18.33 21.13 14.81
N SER A 269 -19.64 21.04 15.07
CA SER A 269 -20.29 21.85 16.12
C SER A 269 -19.73 21.59 17.52
N HIS A 270 -19.06 20.44 17.71
CA HIS A 270 -18.32 20.09 18.93
C HIS A 270 -16.79 20.04 18.68
N GLY A 271 -16.33 20.61 17.56
CA GLY A 271 -14.93 20.55 17.12
C GLY A 271 -14.39 21.92 16.70
N VAL A 272 -13.33 21.91 15.89
CA VAL A 272 -12.67 23.12 15.39
C VAL A 272 -12.55 23.03 13.87
N ILE A 273 -12.88 24.13 13.19
CA ILE A 273 -12.70 24.29 11.74
C ILE A 273 -11.58 25.31 11.52
N PHE A 274 -10.58 24.95 10.72
CA PHE A 274 -9.49 25.83 10.32
C PHE A 274 -9.78 26.39 8.92
N ASP A 275 -10.32 27.60 8.86
CA ASP A 275 -10.65 28.25 7.59
C ASP A 275 -9.45 28.71 6.76
N GLN A 276 -8.26 28.72 7.38
CA GLN A 276 -6.99 29.10 6.77
C GLN A 276 -5.99 27.93 6.85
N HIS A 277 -6.44 26.76 6.39
CA HIS A 277 -5.63 25.56 6.27
C HIS A 277 -5.24 25.35 4.81
N PHE A 278 -3.95 25.10 4.55
CA PHE A 278 -3.39 25.05 3.20
C PHE A 278 -2.67 23.72 2.97
N SER A 279 -2.88 23.14 1.79
CA SER A 279 -2.02 22.05 1.30
C SER A 279 -0.64 22.58 0.92
N THR A 280 0.39 21.77 1.10
CA THR A 280 1.76 22.12 0.67
C THR A 280 1.96 21.97 -0.84
N SER A 281 1.00 21.38 -1.55
CA SER A 281 1.02 21.19 -3.01
C SER A 281 -0.38 21.07 -3.59
N GLU A 282 -0.53 21.42 -4.87
CA GLU A 282 -1.79 21.30 -5.62
C GLU A 282 -2.08 19.88 -6.11
N TYR A 283 -1.05 19.04 -6.21
CA TYR A 283 -1.14 17.65 -6.64
C TYR A 283 -1.01 16.70 -5.43
N THR A 284 -1.83 15.64 -5.40
CA THR A 284 -1.86 14.62 -4.34
C THR A 284 -0.50 13.99 -4.08
N LEU A 285 0.26 13.62 -5.12
CA LEU A 285 1.54 12.92 -4.98
C LEU A 285 2.58 13.67 -4.12
N PRO A 286 2.82 14.99 -4.29
CA PRO A 286 3.70 15.74 -3.39
C PRO A 286 3.05 16.17 -2.07
N ALA A 287 1.73 16.38 -2.03
CA ALA A 287 1.03 16.75 -0.80
C ALA A 287 1.00 15.61 0.22
N TYR A 288 0.81 14.37 -0.24
CA TYR A 288 0.60 13.23 0.64
C TYR A 288 1.82 12.87 1.52
N PRO A 289 3.06 12.77 1.00
CA PRO A 289 4.25 12.61 1.84
C PRO A 289 4.40 13.74 2.86
N ALA A 290 4.01 14.98 2.51
CA ALA A 290 4.09 16.11 3.41
C ALA A 290 3.09 16.00 4.56
N ILE A 291 1.88 15.51 4.30
CA ILE A 291 0.88 15.19 5.34
C ILE A 291 1.41 14.10 6.27
N GLU A 292 1.94 13.01 5.70
CA GLU A 292 2.37 11.86 6.50
C GLU A 292 3.62 12.16 7.32
N THR A 293 4.51 13.05 6.89
CA THR A 293 5.84 13.24 7.54
C THR A 293 6.05 14.62 8.17
N GLY A 294 5.25 15.62 7.82
CA GLY A 294 5.47 17.02 8.19
C GLY A 294 6.61 17.72 7.42
N TYR A 295 7.22 17.08 6.42
CA TYR A 295 8.26 17.68 5.58
C TYR A 295 7.67 18.34 4.33
N TYR A 296 8.22 19.50 3.92
CA TYR A 296 7.84 20.10 2.65
C TYR A 296 8.27 19.25 1.43
N PRO A 297 7.58 19.37 0.29
CA PRO A 297 7.90 18.63 -0.94
C PRO A 297 9.36 18.76 -1.43
N HIS A 298 10.00 19.91 -1.18
CA HIS A 298 11.40 20.12 -1.53
C HIS A 298 12.39 19.33 -0.64
N HIS A 299 11.92 18.73 0.46
CA HIS A 299 12.67 17.78 1.27
C HIS A 299 12.33 16.33 0.90
N THR A 300 11.04 16.01 0.75
CA THR A 300 10.60 14.64 0.42
C THR A 300 11.02 14.22 -0.97
N GLN A 301 11.13 15.17 -1.92
CA GLN A 301 11.56 14.95 -3.31
C GLN A 301 10.66 13.96 -4.08
N ILE A 302 9.45 13.70 -3.57
CA ILE A 302 8.42 12.88 -4.23
C ILE A 302 7.43 13.84 -4.88
N PHE A 303 7.60 14.09 -6.17
CA PHE A 303 6.74 14.96 -6.97
C PHE A 303 6.68 14.54 -8.44
N ASN A 304 7.48 13.55 -8.85
CA ASN A 304 7.52 12.99 -10.20
C ASN A 304 7.06 11.54 -10.14
N GLU A 305 5.89 11.25 -10.70
CA GLU A 305 5.30 9.90 -10.74
C GLU A 305 6.19 8.87 -11.45
N LYS A 306 7.06 9.32 -12.36
CA LYS A 306 7.98 8.46 -13.11
C LYS A 306 9.27 8.14 -12.36
N ALA A 307 9.45 8.71 -11.17
CA ALA A 307 10.61 8.42 -10.32
C ALA A 307 10.23 7.32 -9.31
N GLY A 308 10.83 6.14 -9.42
CA GLY A 308 10.70 5.05 -8.44
C GLY A 308 11.42 5.31 -7.12
N TYR A 309 11.29 6.51 -6.57
CA TYR A 309 12.00 6.97 -5.39
C TYR A 309 11.16 6.79 -4.13
N GLU A 310 11.71 6.06 -3.17
CA GLU A 310 11.10 5.84 -1.87
C GLU A 310 11.45 6.96 -0.88
N LEU A 311 10.49 7.29 -0.02
CA LEU A 311 10.66 8.20 1.11
C LEU A 311 11.75 7.62 2.06
N PRO A 312 12.78 8.40 2.42
CA PRO A 312 13.82 7.93 3.33
C PRO A 312 13.29 7.53 4.71
N LEU A 313 13.81 6.44 5.28
CA LEU A 313 13.39 5.93 6.60
C LEU A 313 13.53 6.90 7.78
N HIS A 314 14.37 7.93 7.67
CA HIS A 314 14.51 8.95 8.71
C HIS A 314 13.38 9.99 8.70
N MET A 315 12.59 10.06 7.62
CA MET A 315 11.37 10.87 7.54
C MET A 315 10.20 9.99 7.98
N THR A 316 10.09 9.77 9.29
CA THR A 316 9.06 8.88 9.85
C THR A 316 7.66 9.40 9.55
N THR A 317 6.78 8.50 9.14
CA THR A 317 5.37 8.83 8.88
C THR A 317 4.59 8.85 10.19
N ILE A 318 3.46 9.57 10.21
CA ILE A 318 2.55 9.59 11.35
C ILE A 318 2.05 8.17 11.66
N SER A 319 1.79 7.35 10.64
CA SER A 319 1.41 5.94 10.80
C SER A 319 2.52 5.11 11.48
N GLU A 320 3.79 5.34 11.18
CA GLU A 320 4.91 4.70 11.90
C GLU A 320 4.94 5.11 13.37
N GLN A 321 4.77 6.41 13.66
CA GLN A 321 4.74 6.93 15.02
C GLN A 321 3.55 6.38 15.82
N MET A 322 2.37 6.29 15.20
CA MET A 322 1.18 5.75 15.85
C MET A 322 1.31 4.25 16.12
N LYS A 323 1.92 3.50 15.20
CA LYS A 323 2.24 2.09 15.44
C LYS A 323 3.18 1.90 16.63
N GLU A 324 4.20 2.75 16.77
CA GLU A 324 5.11 2.72 17.94
C GLU A 324 4.37 3.00 19.26
N GLN A 325 3.30 3.80 19.23
CA GLN A 325 2.43 4.02 20.39
C GLN A 325 1.48 2.83 20.67
N GLY A 326 1.47 1.80 19.83
CA GLY A 326 0.67 0.58 20.00
C GLY A 326 -0.71 0.63 19.35
N TYR A 327 -0.93 1.52 18.37
CA TYR A 327 -2.15 1.49 17.54
C TYR A 327 -2.03 0.43 16.45
N TYR A 328 -3.13 -0.27 16.16
CA TYR A 328 -3.29 -1.00 14.90
C TYR A 328 -3.59 0.01 13.79
N CYS A 329 -2.64 0.15 12.87
CA CYS A 329 -2.71 1.16 11.82
C CYS A 329 -3.28 0.53 10.55
N ALA A 330 -4.42 1.01 10.05
CA ALA A 330 -4.99 0.46 8.82
C ALA A 330 -5.59 1.54 7.91
N ALA A 331 -5.60 1.26 6.61
CA ALA A 331 -6.32 2.04 5.62
C ALA A 331 -7.45 1.20 5.02
N PRO A 332 -8.69 1.28 5.54
CA PRO A 332 -9.78 0.44 5.08
C PRO A 332 -10.30 0.81 3.68
N LEU A 333 -9.94 1.97 3.14
CA LEU A 333 -9.92 2.20 1.70
C LEU A 333 -8.97 3.36 1.41
N ALA A 334 -7.96 3.12 0.56
CA ALA A 334 -7.04 4.17 0.14
C ALA A 334 -6.54 3.99 -1.28
N SER A 335 -5.99 5.05 -1.86
CA SER A 335 -5.25 4.94 -3.11
C SER A 335 -4.01 4.06 -2.92
N THR A 336 -3.66 3.27 -3.93
CA THR A 336 -2.34 2.66 -4.01
C THR A 336 -1.23 3.68 -4.32
N HIS A 337 -1.59 4.90 -4.70
CA HIS A 337 -0.63 6.00 -4.86
C HIS A 337 0.13 6.21 -3.56
N GLY A 338 1.46 6.13 -3.64
CA GLY A 338 2.33 6.28 -2.48
C GLY A 338 2.83 4.98 -1.86
N VAL A 339 2.26 3.82 -2.22
CA VAL A 339 2.76 2.51 -1.77
C VAL A 339 4.20 2.29 -2.26
N SER A 340 4.45 2.47 -3.57
CA SER A 340 5.79 2.36 -4.18
C SER A 340 6.78 3.43 -3.72
N HIS A 341 6.29 4.51 -3.13
CA HIS A 341 7.11 5.57 -2.53
C HIS A 341 7.33 5.37 -1.03
N GLY A 342 6.86 4.27 -0.43
CA GLY A 342 7.02 3.98 0.99
C GLY A 342 6.27 4.94 1.91
N ILE A 343 5.27 5.68 1.41
CA ILE A 343 4.43 6.60 2.19
C ILE A 343 3.53 5.81 3.15
N MET A 344 3.02 4.66 2.69
CA MET A 344 2.09 3.83 3.46
C MET A 344 2.79 2.86 4.43
N ARG A 345 4.11 2.91 4.58
CA ARG A 345 4.88 1.87 5.27
C ARG A 345 4.60 1.74 6.78
N GLY A 346 3.96 2.73 7.40
CA GLY A 346 3.56 2.68 8.80
C GLY A 346 2.37 1.74 9.05
N PHE A 347 1.45 1.65 8.09
CA PHE A 347 0.23 0.85 8.20
C PHE A 347 0.50 -0.66 8.23
N ASP A 348 -0.34 -1.41 8.93
CA ASP A 348 -0.34 -2.87 9.02
C ASP A 348 -1.19 -3.51 7.93
N ARG A 349 -2.26 -2.84 7.49
CA ARG A 349 -3.17 -3.30 6.45
C ARG A 349 -3.64 -2.15 5.57
N LEU A 350 -3.67 -2.39 4.26
CA LEU A 350 -4.22 -1.48 3.25
C LEU A 350 -5.23 -2.25 2.41
N ILE A 351 -6.50 -1.83 2.43
CA ILE A 351 -7.45 -2.17 1.37
C ILE A 351 -7.33 -1.04 0.37
N ALA A 352 -6.82 -1.31 -0.83
CA ALA A 352 -6.40 -0.25 -1.73
C ALA A 352 -6.74 -0.54 -3.19
N THR A 353 -6.94 0.54 -3.96
CA THR A 353 -7.15 0.47 -5.40
C THR A 353 -6.39 1.59 -6.11
N GLY A 354 -6.18 1.43 -7.41
CA GLY A 354 -5.47 2.43 -8.21
C GLY A 354 -6.20 3.75 -8.34
N TRP A 355 -7.54 3.73 -8.33
CA TRP A 355 -8.28 4.95 -8.69
C TRP A 355 -9.63 5.14 -8.01
N THR A 356 -10.53 4.17 -8.06
CA THR A 356 -11.94 4.37 -7.67
C THR A 356 -12.11 4.36 -6.15
N LEU A 357 -12.17 5.54 -5.53
CA LEU A 357 -12.24 5.72 -4.08
C LEU A 357 -13.58 6.33 -3.64
N ASN A 358 -14.67 5.75 -4.13
CA ASN A 358 -16.02 6.22 -3.81
C ASN A 358 -16.30 6.18 -2.30
N ALA A 359 -16.86 7.26 -1.76
CA ALA A 359 -17.17 7.38 -0.34
C ALA A 359 -18.09 6.27 0.18
N VAL A 360 -19.03 5.79 -0.65
CA VAL A 360 -19.93 4.69 -0.25
C VAL A 360 -19.16 3.41 0.10
N ASN A 361 -18.16 3.06 -0.70
CA ASN A 361 -17.32 1.87 -0.48
C ASN A 361 -16.36 2.11 0.69
N ALA A 362 -15.80 3.32 0.78
CA ALA A 362 -14.91 3.69 1.88
C ALA A 362 -15.61 3.60 3.25
N VAL A 363 -16.85 4.11 3.33
CA VAL A 363 -17.65 4.08 4.55
C VAL A 363 -18.05 2.65 4.93
N ASP A 364 -18.51 1.82 3.98
CA ASP A 364 -18.82 0.41 4.26
C ASP A 364 -17.57 -0.32 4.78
N SER A 365 -16.45 -0.19 4.09
CA SER A 365 -15.20 -0.83 4.48
C SER A 365 -14.71 -0.37 5.85
N ALA A 366 -14.79 0.94 6.15
CA ALA A 366 -14.41 1.46 7.46
C ALA A 366 -15.35 0.97 8.58
N ILE A 367 -16.66 0.89 8.35
CA ILE A 367 -17.60 0.34 9.34
C ILE A 367 -17.29 -1.14 9.60
N ARG A 368 -17.01 -1.93 8.55
CA ARG A 368 -16.60 -3.33 8.71
C ARG A 368 -15.31 -3.44 9.52
N HIS A 369 -14.32 -2.63 9.19
CA HIS A 369 -13.03 -2.61 9.89
C HIS A 369 -13.21 -2.25 11.37
N LEU A 370 -13.99 -1.20 11.67
CA LEU A 370 -14.32 -0.80 13.03
C LEU A 370 -15.01 -1.90 13.82
N LYS A 371 -15.92 -2.67 13.19
CA LYS A 371 -16.61 -3.80 13.85
C LYS A 371 -15.73 -5.03 14.03
N ALA A 372 -14.83 -5.29 13.08
CA ALA A 372 -13.97 -6.47 13.11
C ALA A 372 -12.82 -6.35 14.12
N PHE A 373 -12.37 -5.12 14.40
CA PHE A 373 -11.21 -4.82 15.23
C PHE A 373 -11.54 -3.81 16.35
N ASP A 374 -12.77 -3.83 16.86
CA ASP A 374 -13.26 -2.92 17.92
C ASP A 374 -12.52 -3.10 19.25
N GLU A 375 -11.90 -4.26 19.47
CA GLU A 375 -11.08 -4.58 20.63
C GLU A 375 -9.64 -4.03 20.55
N ALA A 376 -9.21 -3.47 19.41
CA ALA A 376 -7.91 -2.83 19.26
C ALA A 376 -8.01 -1.31 19.35
N ASP A 377 -6.91 -0.64 19.69
CA ASP A 377 -6.80 0.82 19.54
C ASP A 377 -6.44 1.13 18.08
N LEU A 378 -7.31 1.84 17.36
CA LEU A 378 -7.24 1.97 15.91
C LEU A 378 -6.71 3.33 15.45
N PHE A 379 -5.77 3.31 14.51
CA PHE A 379 -5.39 4.48 13.71
C PHE A 379 -5.79 4.22 12.25
N LEU A 380 -6.86 4.87 11.82
CA LEU A 380 -7.45 4.65 10.51
C LEU A 380 -7.17 5.82 9.56
N PHE A 381 -6.88 5.48 8.31
CA PHE A 381 -6.78 6.42 7.20
C PHE A 381 -7.76 6.05 6.08
N LEU A 382 -8.69 6.95 5.77
CA LEU A 382 -9.59 6.81 4.63
C LEU A 382 -9.25 7.89 3.61
N HIS A 383 -9.11 7.48 2.35
CA HIS A 383 -8.92 8.37 1.22
C HIS A 383 -10.05 8.17 0.25
N ILE A 384 -10.78 9.25 -0.03
CA ILE A 384 -11.90 9.28 -0.96
C ILE A 384 -11.67 10.35 -2.02
N ASN A 385 -12.22 10.18 -3.22
CA ASN A 385 -11.99 11.11 -4.33
C ASN A 385 -13.27 11.54 -5.07
N ASP A 386 -14.44 11.41 -4.44
CA ASP A 386 -15.73 11.84 -5.01
C ASP A 386 -15.75 13.34 -5.39
N ALA A 387 -14.97 14.16 -4.67
CA ALA A 387 -14.85 15.60 -4.92
C ALA A 387 -13.73 15.97 -5.90
N HIS A 388 -12.97 14.98 -6.41
CA HIS A 388 -11.83 15.24 -7.27
C HIS A 388 -12.31 15.86 -8.59
N PRO A 389 -11.74 17.01 -9.01
CA PRO A 389 -12.13 17.66 -10.25
C PRO A 389 -11.60 16.83 -11.42
N TYR A 390 -12.48 16.06 -12.05
CA TYR A 390 -12.16 15.38 -13.30
C TYR A 390 -12.52 16.25 -14.49
N ASP A 391 -11.68 16.24 -15.52
CA ASP A 391 -12.06 16.82 -16.81
C ASP A 391 -13.11 15.94 -17.52
N ALA A 392 -13.98 16.56 -18.30
CA ALA A 392 -14.99 15.85 -19.08
C ALA A 392 -14.41 15.09 -20.30
N LEU A 393 -13.08 15.03 -20.45
CA LEU A 393 -12.42 14.35 -21.55
C LEU A 393 -12.37 12.84 -21.29
N ASP A 394 -11.91 12.45 -20.10
CA ASP A 394 -11.73 11.04 -19.74
C ASP A 394 -12.68 10.55 -18.64
N PHE A 395 -13.38 11.46 -17.94
CA PHE A 395 -14.33 11.10 -16.88
C PHE A 395 -15.77 11.43 -17.24
N LYS A 396 -16.63 10.44 -17.02
CA LYS A 396 -18.07 10.64 -16.99
C LYS A 396 -18.43 11.28 -15.64
N PHE A 397 -19.10 12.43 -15.67
CA PHE A 397 -19.63 13.03 -14.46
C PHE A 397 -20.71 12.15 -13.80
N ASP A 398 -20.93 12.39 -12.52
CA ASP A 398 -22.06 11.81 -11.81
C ASP A 398 -23.37 12.10 -12.56
N THR A 399 -24.25 11.09 -12.62
CA THR A 399 -25.51 11.19 -13.39
C THR A 399 -26.39 12.35 -12.91
N ALA A 400 -26.38 12.69 -11.62
CA ALA A 400 -27.11 13.84 -11.10
C ALA A 400 -26.50 15.16 -11.62
N VAL A 401 -25.18 15.25 -11.71
CA VAL A 401 -24.48 16.40 -12.29
C VAL A 401 -24.81 16.55 -13.78
N GLU A 402 -24.71 15.47 -14.55
CA GLU A 402 -24.98 15.48 -16.00
C GLU A 402 -26.39 15.91 -16.37
N THR A 403 -27.36 15.62 -15.50
CA THR A 403 -28.79 15.88 -15.72
C THR A 403 -29.24 17.26 -15.24
N HIS A 404 -28.44 17.96 -14.42
CA HIS A 404 -28.81 19.25 -13.83
C HIS A 404 -27.89 20.41 -14.26
N ILE A 405 -26.67 20.14 -14.74
CA ILE A 405 -25.77 21.19 -15.25
C ILE A 405 -26.12 21.54 -16.71
N PRO A 406 -26.26 22.84 -17.05
CA PRO A 406 -26.49 23.28 -18.43
C PRO A 406 -25.40 22.78 -19.40
N LEU A 407 -25.78 22.47 -20.65
CA LEU A 407 -24.83 21.97 -21.65
C LEU A 407 -23.63 22.91 -21.86
N ALA A 408 -23.84 24.23 -21.81
CA ALA A 408 -22.79 25.23 -21.99
C ALA A 408 -21.71 25.20 -20.89
N GLU A 409 -22.02 24.64 -19.72
CA GLU A 409 -21.06 24.43 -18.63
C GLU A 409 -20.39 23.05 -18.70
N ARG A 410 -20.87 22.16 -19.58
CA ARG A 410 -20.36 20.80 -19.78
C ARG A 410 -19.42 20.64 -20.97
N ILE A 411 -19.50 21.53 -21.97
CA ILE A 411 -18.72 21.41 -23.21
C ILE A 411 -17.49 22.32 -23.14
N PHE A 412 -16.33 21.78 -23.51
CA PHE A 412 -15.12 22.57 -23.71
C PHE A 412 -15.30 23.45 -24.96
N ASN A 413 -14.92 24.73 -24.87
CA ASN A 413 -14.91 25.64 -26.02
C ASN A 413 -13.78 25.33 -27.00
#